data_AF-A0A9E2TTZ0-F1
#
_entry.id   AF-A0A9E2TTZ0-F1
#
_cell.length_a   1.000
_cell.length_b   1.000
_cell.length_c   1.000
_cell.angle_alpha   90.00
_cell.angle_beta   90.00
_cell.angle_gamma   90.00
#
_symmetry.space_group_name_H-M   'P 1'
#
loop_
_entity.id
_entity.type
_entity.pdbx_description
1 polymer ?
#
loop_
_entity_poly.entity_id
_entity_poly.type
_entity_poly.pdbx_seq_one_letter_code
_entity_poly.pdbx_strand_id
1 'polypeptide(L)'
;MDQDKYLALLEVWQKIAWIGFFVSVSVAVLIFLVHQISYLSAKGYKQKFDIASRHEIGRYIYANYALAVAAFFIINTLQYETVQLSPIWFFIRMFIGICGGTLHGYITHLIFKYYYPGPLDKKLKRLRYTPRTNPRTGAKLKLLSEEEEDAYLDEGMQAEEDAFSVDYDVWIDTNTGETFIEKYKGYLSALECDRCGFQTLKLQKEEVLQPASAFEDGELLKEYKCSYCGRIRRKKVKLSKRMERDKTKSILIDNPLSLDKRINHVKIEIHSVDGENKIFEFQNIQQAENFLKEFDFDKVEENHAKFHGN
;
A
#
# COMPACT_ATOMS: atom_id res chain seq x y z
N MET A 1 11.52 -44.70 19.97
CA MET A 1 10.07 -44.60 20.24
C MET A 1 9.49 -45.97 19.99
N ASP A 2 8.61 -46.45 20.87
CA ASP A 2 7.87 -47.69 20.67
C ASP A 2 7.08 -47.64 19.36
N GLN A 3 7.09 -48.71 18.56
CA GLN A 3 6.54 -48.71 17.20
C GLN A 3 5.02 -48.45 17.23
N ASP A 4 4.32 -48.99 18.22
CA ASP A 4 2.88 -48.76 18.38
C ASP A 4 2.57 -47.30 18.74
N LYS A 5 3.41 -46.68 19.57
CA LYS A 5 3.28 -45.25 19.91
C LYS A 5 3.54 -44.36 18.70
N TYR A 6 4.47 -44.75 17.81
CA TYR A 6 4.73 -44.02 16.58
C TYR A 6 3.55 -44.06 15.63
N LEU A 7 2.97 -45.24 15.40
CA LEU A 7 1.81 -45.42 14.53
C LEU A 7 0.59 -44.65 15.06
N ALA A 8 0.34 -44.71 16.37
CA ALA A 8 -0.72 -43.92 17.00
C ALA A 8 -0.52 -42.40 16.81
N LEU A 9 0.72 -41.92 16.91
CA LEU A 9 1.05 -40.52 16.62
C LEU A 9 0.78 -40.16 15.16
N LEU A 10 1.14 -41.03 14.21
CA LEU A 10 0.90 -40.80 12.79
C LEU A 10 -0.59 -40.73 12.45
N GLU A 11 -1.42 -41.57 13.06
CA GLU A 11 -2.88 -41.54 12.85
C GLU A 11 -3.50 -40.23 13.33
N VAL A 12 -3.10 -39.76 14.52
CA VAL A 12 -3.54 -38.47 15.07
C VAL A 12 -3.05 -37.33 14.17
N TRP A 13 -1.78 -37.35 13.77
CA TRP A 13 -1.22 -36.35 12.88
C TRP A 13 -1.93 -36.31 11.52
N GLN A 14 -2.25 -37.47 10.93
CA GLN A 14 -2.96 -37.54 9.66
C GLN A 14 -4.33 -36.86 9.75
N LYS A 15 -5.07 -37.08 10.86
CA LYS A 15 -6.35 -36.41 11.12
C LYS A 15 -6.16 -34.90 11.26
N ILE A 16 -5.16 -34.46 12.02
CA ILE A 16 -4.84 -33.03 12.19
C ILE A 16 -4.49 -32.39 10.84
N ALA A 17 -3.70 -33.06 10.00
CA ALA A 17 -3.30 -32.55 8.70
C ALA A 17 -4.50 -32.36 7.77
N TRP A 18 -5.42 -33.33 7.70
CA TRP A 18 -6.66 -33.18 6.92
C TRP A 18 -7.55 -32.06 7.43
N ILE A 19 -7.76 -31.97 8.76
CA ILE A 19 -8.53 -30.88 9.36
C ILE A 19 -7.89 -29.53 9.04
N GLY A 20 -6.57 -29.42 9.24
CA GLY A 20 -5.79 -28.21 8.95
C GLY A 20 -5.91 -27.78 7.50
N PHE A 21 -5.88 -28.73 6.55
CA PHE A 21 -6.11 -28.47 5.14
C PHE A 21 -7.49 -27.85 4.88
N PHE A 22 -8.57 -28.52 5.30
CA PHE A 22 -9.93 -28.04 5.05
C PHE A 22 -10.22 -26.70 5.73
N VAL A 23 -9.74 -26.50 6.95
CA VAL A 23 -9.85 -25.21 7.66
C VAL A 23 -9.12 -24.11 6.88
N SER A 24 -7.89 -24.35 6.45
CA SER A 24 -7.10 -23.36 5.73
C SER A 24 -7.71 -22.98 4.38
N VAL A 25 -8.23 -23.97 3.63
CA VAL A 25 -8.97 -23.72 2.39
C VAL A 25 -10.25 -22.92 2.65
N SER A 26 -11.00 -23.27 3.70
CA SER A 26 -12.23 -22.56 4.06
C SER A 26 -11.97 -21.10 4.43
N VAL A 27 -10.88 -20.82 5.16
CA VAL A 27 -10.44 -19.46 5.47
C VAL A 27 -10.07 -18.69 4.20
N ALA A 28 -9.33 -19.30 3.27
CA ALA A 28 -8.98 -18.67 2.00
C ALA A 28 -10.22 -18.28 1.19
N VAL A 29 -11.19 -19.21 1.08
CA VAL A 29 -12.47 -18.97 0.40
C VAL A 29 -13.27 -17.87 1.10
N LEU A 30 -13.33 -17.87 2.43
CA LEU A 30 -14.04 -16.84 3.19
C LEU A 30 -13.47 -15.45 2.93
N ILE A 31 -12.13 -15.28 2.97
CA ILE A 31 -11.47 -14.00 2.68
C ILE A 31 -11.82 -13.50 1.27
N PHE A 32 -11.78 -14.40 0.29
CA PHE A 32 -12.16 -14.08 -1.09
C PHE A 32 -13.63 -13.68 -1.20
N LEU A 33 -14.56 -14.45 -0.63
CA LEU A 33 -15.99 -14.17 -0.68
C LEU A 33 -16.34 -12.85 0.02
N VAL A 34 -15.74 -12.56 1.18
CA VAL A 34 -15.93 -11.28 1.88
C VAL A 34 -15.51 -10.11 0.99
N HIS A 35 -14.43 -10.23 0.23
CA HIS A 35 -14.04 -9.22 -0.76
C HIS A 35 -15.06 -9.08 -1.88
N GLN A 36 -15.46 -10.19 -2.51
CA GLN A 36 -16.43 -10.15 -3.61
C GLN A 36 -17.76 -9.56 -3.17
N ILE A 37 -18.28 -9.98 -2.00
CA ILE A 37 -19.53 -9.44 -1.44
C ILE A 37 -19.38 -7.95 -1.16
N SER A 38 -18.28 -7.51 -0.53
CA SER A 38 -18.04 -6.09 -0.27
C SER A 38 -18.03 -5.28 -1.57
N TYR A 39 -17.35 -5.78 -2.61
CA TYR A 39 -17.21 -5.11 -3.91
C TYR A 39 -18.53 -5.09 -4.71
N LEU A 40 -19.28 -6.20 -4.72
CA LEU A 40 -20.56 -6.30 -5.41
C LEU A 40 -21.67 -5.49 -4.72
N SER A 41 -21.63 -5.39 -3.39
CA SER A 41 -22.60 -4.61 -2.60
C SER A 41 -22.37 -3.10 -2.68
N ALA A 42 -21.28 -2.64 -3.30
CA ALA A 42 -20.96 -1.24 -3.43
C ALA A 42 -21.90 -0.54 -4.43
N LYS A 43 -22.56 0.54 -3.96
CA LYS A 43 -23.67 1.21 -4.66
C LYS A 43 -23.24 2.12 -5.81
N GLY A 44 -21.95 2.41 -5.97
CA GLY A 44 -21.44 3.32 -7.01
C GLY A 44 -19.98 3.05 -7.38
N TYR A 45 -19.52 3.71 -8.45
CA TYR A 45 -18.16 3.57 -8.95
C TYR A 45 -17.11 4.00 -7.92
N LYS A 46 -17.34 5.11 -7.21
CA LYS A 46 -16.45 5.59 -6.15
C LYS A 46 -16.26 4.58 -5.03
N GLN A 47 -17.35 4.00 -4.52
CA GLN A 47 -17.26 3.01 -3.45
C GLN A 47 -16.55 1.73 -3.91
N LYS A 48 -16.77 1.30 -5.16
CA LYS A 48 -16.01 0.18 -5.77
C LYS A 48 -14.52 0.51 -5.89
N PHE A 49 -14.19 1.73 -6.28
CA PHE A 49 -12.81 2.22 -6.35
C PHE A 49 -12.15 2.18 -4.98
N ASP A 50 -12.81 2.66 -3.93
CA ASP A 50 -12.25 2.69 -2.57
C ASP A 50 -12.01 1.30 -2.00
N ILE A 51 -12.93 0.36 -2.26
CA ILE A 51 -12.78 -1.03 -1.82
C ILE A 51 -11.62 -1.70 -2.56
N ALA A 52 -11.55 -1.52 -3.89
CA ALA A 52 -10.51 -2.11 -4.73
C ALA A 52 -9.12 -1.56 -4.37
N SER A 53 -8.97 -0.24 -4.33
CA SER A 53 -7.68 0.43 -4.08
C SER A 53 -7.10 0.11 -2.69
N ARG A 54 -7.94 0.05 -1.65
CA ARG A 54 -7.46 -0.14 -0.27
C ARG A 54 -7.23 -1.60 0.11
N HIS A 55 -8.06 -2.52 -0.40
CA HIS A 55 -8.14 -3.86 0.18
C HIS A 55 -7.87 -5.02 -0.79
N GLU A 56 -7.95 -4.83 -2.11
CA GLU A 56 -7.94 -5.94 -3.07
C GLU A 56 -6.65 -6.75 -3.04
N ILE A 57 -5.49 -6.09 -3.19
CA ILE A 57 -4.17 -6.71 -3.11
C ILE A 57 -3.98 -7.43 -1.78
N GLY A 58 -4.25 -6.72 -0.68
CA GLY A 58 -4.07 -7.26 0.67
C GLY A 58 -4.92 -8.52 0.92
N ARG A 59 -6.21 -8.47 0.59
CA ARG A 59 -7.12 -9.61 0.78
C ARG A 59 -6.73 -10.80 -0.09
N TYR A 60 -6.29 -10.58 -1.33
CA TYR A 60 -5.81 -11.67 -2.18
C TYR A 60 -4.49 -12.27 -1.69
N ILE A 61 -3.56 -11.47 -1.19
CA ILE A 61 -2.34 -11.98 -0.53
C ILE A 61 -2.70 -12.84 0.68
N TYR A 62 -3.56 -12.36 1.59
CA TYR A 62 -3.96 -13.11 2.77
C TYR A 62 -4.70 -14.42 2.44
N ALA A 63 -5.58 -14.41 1.44
CA ALA A 63 -6.22 -15.63 0.95
C ALA A 63 -5.18 -16.65 0.45
N ASN A 64 -4.16 -16.20 -0.28
CA ASN A 64 -3.09 -17.07 -0.77
C ASN A 64 -2.12 -17.53 0.32
N TYR A 65 -1.93 -16.77 1.39
CA TYR A 65 -1.22 -17.26 2.58
C TYR A 65 -2.00 -18.37 3.29
N ALA A 66 -3.33 -18.27 3.37
CA ALA A 66 -4.15 -19.38 3.85
C ALA A 66 -4.03 -20.62 2.94
N LEU A 67 -3.97 -20.44 1.61
CA LEU A 67 -3.69 -21.53 0.67
C LEU A 67 -2.26 -22.09 0.81
N ALA A 68 -1.26 -21.28 1.14
CA ALA A 68 0.10 -21.74 1.43
C ALA A 68 0.14 -22.65 2.66
N VAL A 69 -0.64 -22.32 3.70
CA VAL A 69 -0.82 -23.19 4.88
C VAL A 69 -1.58 -24.47 4.50
N ALA A 70 -2.59 -24.38 3.64
CA ALA A 70 -3.25 -25.57 3.09
C ALA A 70 -2.26 -26.46 2.32
N ALA A 71 -1.36 -25.88 1.53
CA ALA A 71 -0.31 -26.59 0.79
C ALA A 71 0.64 -27.35 1.75
N PHE A 72 1.03 -26.73 2.87
CA PHE A 72 1.79 -27.41 3.92
C PHE A 72 1.05 -28.64 4.45
N PHE A 73 -0.24 -28.51 4.78
CA PHE A 73 -1.02 -29.60 5.35
C PHE A 73 -1.27 -30.72 4.34
N ILE A 74 -1.63 -30.41 3.09
CA ILE A 74 -1.88 -31.45 2.07
C ILE A 74 -0.63 -32.26 1.77
N ILE A 75 0.56 -31.62 1.66
CA ILE A 75 1.83 -32.34 1.51
C ILE A 75 2.06 -33.31 2.68
N ASN A 76 1.68 -32.89 3.89
CA ASN A 76 1.76 -33.72 5.10
C ASN A 76 0.70 -34.83 5.21
N THR A 77 -0.21 -34.95 4.23
CA THR A 77 -1.13 -36.11 4.12
C THR A 77 -0.63 -37.17 3.16
N LEU A 78 0.33 -36.83 2.27
CA LEU A 78 0.82 -37.72 1.22
C LEU A 78 1.75 -38.81 1.78
N GLN A 79 1.87 -39.91 1.01
CA GLN A 79 2.80 -41.02 1.25
C GLN A 79 2.72 -41.59 2.68
N TYR A 80 1.50 -41.76 3.19
CA TYR A 80 1.25 -42.21 4.56
C TYR A 80 1.95 -43.54 4.89
N GLU A 81 1.88 -44.52 3.97
CA GLU A 81 2.53 -45.83 4.12
C GLU A 81 4.05 -45.71 4.24
N THR A 82 4.68 -44.86 3.43
CA THR A 82 6.14 -44.62 3.50
C THR A 82 6.56 -44.04 4.85
N VAL A 83 5.72 -43.17 5.43
CA VAL A 83 6.00 -42.56 6.72
C VAL A 83 5.92 -43.57 7.86
N GLN A 84 5.12 -44.63 7.74
CA GLN A 84 5.06 -45.70 8.75
C GLN A 84 6.37 -46.51 8.84
N LEU A 85 7.17 -46.56 7.78
CA LEU A 85 8.41 -47.35 7.74
C LEU A 85 9.49 -46.83 8.69
N SER A 86 9.56 -45.51 8.91
CA SER A 86 10.58 -44.91 9.78
C SER A 86 10.18 -43.50 10.22
N PRO A 87 10.46 -43.12 11.49
CA PRO A 87 10.28 -41.75 11.98
C PRO A 87 11.00 -40.67 11.16
N ILE A 88 12.07 -41.02 10.46
CA ILE A 88 12.83 -40.06 9.64
C ILE A 88 11.95 -39.48 8.52
N TRP A 89 11.08 -40.30 7.92
CA TRP A 89 10.19 -39.87 6.83
C TRP A 89 9.16 -38.83 7.29
N PHE A 90 8.75 -38.88 8.55
CA PHE A 90 7.88 -37.84 9.12
C PHE A 90 8.54 -36.47 9.09
N PHE A 91 9.80 -36.36 9.53
CA PHE A 91 10.54 -35.10 9.55
C PHE A 91 10.87 -34.59 8.14
N ILE A 92 11.24 -35.49 7.23
CA ILE A 92 11.44 -35.14 5.81
C ILE A 92 10.17 -34.53 5.23
N ARG A 93 9.01 -35.14 5.48
CA ARG A 93 7.73 -34.65 4.98
C ARG A 93 7.34 -33.29 5.59
N MET A 94 7.57 -33.11 6.89
CA MET A 94 7.38 -31.82 7.56
C MET A 94 8.22 -30.73 6.89
N PHE A 95 9.50 -31.02 6.63
CA PHE A 95 10.41 -30.11 5.95
C PHE A 95 9.95 -29.76 4.53
N ILE A 96 9.60 -30.77 3.71
CA ILE A 96 9.09 -30.56 2.35
C ILE A 96 7.80 -29.74 2.37
N GLY A 97 6.90 -30.01 3.31
CA GLY A 97 5.67 -29.24 3.50
C GLY A 97 5.96 -27.77 3.80
N ILE A 98 6.93 -27.49 4.69
CA ILE A 98 7.33 -26.11 5.02
C ILE A 98 7.88 -25.42 3.78
N CYS A 99 8.80 -26.08 3.05
CA CYS A 99 9.36 -25.55 1.81
C CYS A 99 8.29 -25.28 0.75
N GLY A 100 7.33 -26.20 0.56
CA GLY A 100 6.25 -26.03 -0.41
C GLY A 100 5.32 -24.87 -0.06
N GLY A 101 4.92 -24.77 1.22
CA GLY A 101 4.10 -23.67 1.71
C GLY A 101 4.80 -22.31 1.60
N THR A 102 6.06 -22.22 2.04
CA THR A 102 6.82 -20.96 1.97
C THR A 102 7.09 -20.54 0.54
N LEU A 103 7.42 -21.48 -0.36
CA LEU A 103 7.60 -21.21 -1.78
C LEU A 103 6.34 -20.65 -2.42
N HIS A 104 5.18 -21.28 -2.20
CA HIS A 104 3.90 -20.79 -2.70
C HIS A 104 3.60 -19.38 -2.16
N GLY A 105 3.69 -19.17 -0.84
CA GLY A 105 3.45 -17.88 -0.22
C GLY A 105 4.36 -16.77 -0.77
N TYR A 106 5.65 -17.08 -0.97
CA TYR A 106 6.62 -16.13 -1.52
C TYR A 106 6.32 -15.78 -2.98
N ILE A 107 6.08 -16.78 -3.84
CA ILE A 107 5.73 -16.57 -5.25
C ILE A 107 4.49 -15.69 -5.37
N THR A 108 3.43 -16.01 -4.62
CA THR A 108 2.20 -15.22 -4.68
C THR A 108 2.40 -13.80 -4.16
N HIS A 109 3.21 -13.61 -3.11
CA HIS A 109 3.58 -12.27 -2.65
C HIS A 109 4.25 -11.45 -3.76
N LEU A 110 5.19 -12.04 -4.50
CA LEU A 110 5.84 -11.37 -5.62
C LEU A 110 4.86 -11.02 -6.74
N ILE A 111 3.96 -11.94 -7.11
CA ILE A 111 2.95 -11.70 -8.15
C ILE A 111 2.07 -10.50 -7.78
N PHE A 112 1.53 -10.48 -6.55
CA PHE A 112 0.65 -9.40 -6.12
C PHE A 112 1.38 -8.08 -5.86
N LYS A 113 2.67 -8.11 -5.48
CA LYS A 113 3.46 -6.90 -5.25
C LYS A 113 3.95 -6.26 -6.54
N TYR A 114 4.37 -7.04 -7.53
CA TYR A 114 5.06 -6.52 -8.72
C TYR A 114 4.22 -6.58 -10.01
N TYR A 115 3.38 -7.59 -10.19
CA TYR A 115 2.64 -7.78 -11.45
C TYR A 115 1.20 -7.29 -11.38
N TYR A 116 0.52 -7.56 -10.26
CA TYR A 116 -0.88 -7.20 -10.06
C TYR A 116 -1.21 -5.69 -10.00
N PRO A 117 -0.29 -4.77 -9.59
CA PRO A 117 -0.59 -3.35 -9.59
C PRO A 117 -1.02 -2.79 -10.95
N GLY A 118 -0.47 -3.29 -12.06
CA GLY A 118 -0.84 -2.83 -13.41
C GLY A 118 -2.31 -3.12 -13.78
N PRO A 119 -2.78 -4.38 -13.67
CA PRO A 119 -4.20 -4.71 -13.83
C PRO A 119 -5.11 -3.94 -12.88
N LEU A 120 -4.70 -3.74 -11.62
CA LEU A 120 -5.47 -2.98 -10.64
C LEU A 120 -5.59 -1.51 -11.06
N ASP A 121 -4.51 -0.87 -11.48
CA ASP A 121 -4.51 0.51 -11.98
C ASP A 121 -5.50 0.69 -13.14
N LYS A 122 -5.47 -0.21 -14.14
CA LYS A 122 -6.43 -0.20 -15.26
C LYS A 122 -7.88 -0.31 -14.78
N LYS A 123 -8.15 -1.16 -13.79
CA LYS A 123 -9.47 -1.32 -13.16
C LYS A 123 -9.88 -0.04 -12.43
N LEU A 124 -8.98 0.56 -11.66
CA LEU A 124 -9.21 1.79 -10.89
C LEU A 124 -9.47 2.99 -11.82
N LYS A 125 -8.67 3.18 -12.87
CA LYS A 125 -8.90 4.21 -13.89
C LYS A 125 -10.26 4.06 -14.56
N ARG A 126 -10.65 2.82 -14.91
CA ARG A 126 -11.99 2.57 -15.44
C ARG A 126 -13.08 2.99 -14.45
N LEU A 127 -12.96 2.60 -13.18
CA LEU A 127 -13.94 2.99 -12.15
C LEU A 127 -13.97 4.52 -11.97
N ARG A 128 -12.82 5.18 -11.91
CA ARG A 128 -12.69 6.63 -11.72
C ARG A 128 -13.33 7.41 -12.87
N TYR A 129 -13.03 7.08 -14.13
CA TYR A 129 -13.45 7.91 -15.27
C TYR A 129 -14.73 7.43 -15.99
N THR A 130 -15.40 6.38 -15.52
CA THR A 130 -16.70 5.98 -16.10
C THR A 130 -17.78 7.02 -15.81
N PRO A 131 -18.49 7.60 -16.80
CA PRO A 131 -19.48 8.64 -16.53
C PRO A 131 -20.51 8.24 -15.48
N ARG A 132 -20.75 9.12 -14.50
CA ARG A 132 -21.77 8.94 -13.47
C ARG A 132 -23.15 9.27 -14.04
N THR A 133 -24.17 8.81 -13.34
CA THR A 133 -25.57 9.13 -13.66
C THR A 133 -26.16 9.92 -12.51
N ASN A 134 -26.83 11.02 -12.82
CA ASN A 134 -27.54 11.79 -11.81
C ASN A 134 -28.72 10.94 -11.28
N PRO A 135 -28.83 10.70 -9.96
CA PRO A 135 -29.91 9.90 -9.40
C PRO A 135 -31.31 10.54 -9.55
N ARG A 136 -31.39 11.87 -9.73
CA ARG A 136 -32.63 12.63 -9.87
C ARG A 136 -33.10 12.73 -11.31
N THR A 137 -32.18 13.02 -12.23
CA THR A 137 -32.52 13.26 -13.65
C THR A 137 -32.23 12.06 -14.55
N GLY A 138 -31.41 11.12 -14.11
CA GLY A 138 -30.91 10.01 -14.94
C GLY A 138 -29.91 10.44 -16.01
N ALA A 139 -29.59 11.74 -16.12
CA ALA A 139 -28.64 12.26 -17.10
C ALA A 139 -27.21 11.80 -16.79
N LYS A 140 -26.39 11.64 -17.82
CA LYS A 140 -24.96 11.40 -17.65
C LYS A 140 -24.28 12.69 -17.20
N LEU A 141 -23.46 12.59 -16.15
CA LEU A 141 -22.67 13.71 -15.66
C LEU A 141 -21.44 13.91 -16.56
N LYS A 142 -21.08 15.18 -16.80
CA LYS A 142 -19.80 15.58 -17.40
C LYS A 142 -18.75 15.67 -16.28
N LEU A 143 -17.59 15.05 -16.49
CA LEU A 143 -16.41 15.30 -15.66
C LEU A 143 -15.78 16.62 -16.10
N LEU A 144 -15.54 17.52 -15.15
CA LEU A 144 -14.85 18.79 -15.40
C LEU A 144 -13.35 18.56 -15.57
N SER A 145 -12.67 19.47 -16.29
CA SER A 145 -11.20 19.52 -16.22
C SER A 145 -10.75 20.17 -14.91
N GLU A 146 -9.47 20.01 -14.58
CA GLU A 146 -8.84 20.60 -13.40
C GLU A 146 -9.04 22.13 -13.34
N GLU A 147 -8.98 22.84 -14.48
CA GLU A 147 -9.27 24.28 -14.51
C GLU A 147 -10.75 24.61 -14.30
N GLU A 148 -11.65 23.74 -14.81
CA GLU A 148 -13.08 23.96 -14.72
C GLU A 148 -13.59 23.67 -13.30
N GLU A 149 -12.93 22.80 -12.55
CA GLU A 149 -13.40 22.34 -11.24
C GLU A 149 -13.04 23.25 -10.07
N ASP A 150 -11.95 24.02 -10.16
CA ASP A 150 -11.55 25.03 -9.16
C ASP A 150 -12.72 25.95 -8.75
N ALA A 151 -13.58 26.31 -9.71
CA ALA A 151 -14.75 27.15 -9.48
C ALA A 151 -15.81 26.52 -8.56
N TYR A 152 -15.74 25.21 -8.34
CA TYR A 152 -16.68 24.41 -7.54
C TYR A 152 -16.04 23.85 -6.26
N LEU A 153 -14.72 23.90 -6.14
CA LEU A 153 -13.98 23.49 -4.94
C LEU A 153 -13.85 24.65 -3.96
N ASP A 154 -13.92 24.34 -2.66
CA ASP A 154 -13.61 25.34 -1.64
C ASP A 154 -12.09 25.54 -1.50
N GLU A 155 -11.68 26.67 -0.90
CA GLU A 155 -10.26 27.03 -0.73
C GLU A 155 -9.46 25.94 0.01
N GLY A 156 -10.10 25.17 0.88
CA GLY A 156 -9.45 24.09 1.62
C GLY A 156 -9.24 22.84 0.78
N MET A 157 -10.19 22.51 -0.09
CA MET A 157 -10.08 21.44 -1.09
C MET A 157 -8.97 21.76 -2.10
N GLN A 158 -8.95 22.99 -2.63
CA GLN A 158 -7.87 23.47 -3.51
C GLN A 158 -6.51 23.38 -2.79
N ALA A 159 -6.45 23.79 -1.52
CA ALA A 159 -5.21 23.67 -0.75
C ALA A 159 -4.78 22.20 -0.51
N GLU A 160 -5.70 21.22 -0.50
CA GLU A 160 -5.36 19.80 -0.44
C GLU A 160 -4.81 19.27 -1.79
N GLU A 161 -5.29 19.78 -2.91
CA GLU A 161 -4.80 19.50 -4.27
C GLU A 161 -3.44 20.13 -4.53
N ASP A 162 -3.25 21.40 -4.14
CA ASP A 162 -1.95 22.08 -4.07
C ASP A 162 -0.97 21.31 -3.17
N ALA A 163 -1.53 20.63 -2.16
CA ALA A 163 -0.75 19.78 -1.29
C ALA A 163 -0.36 18.44 -1.92
N PHE A 164 -0.88 18.11 -3.12
CA PHE A 164 -0.88 16.80 -3.77
C PHE A 164 -1.39 15.69 -2.85
N SER A 165 -2.20 16.04 -1.87
CA SER A 165 -2.60 15.16 -0.76
C SER A 165 -3.88 14.41 -1.07
N VAL A 166 -4.74 15.09 -1.80
CA VAL A 166 -6.06 14.69 -2.23
C VAL A 166 -6.20 15.17 -3.66
N ASP A 167 -7.05 14.50 -4.40
CA ASP A 167 -7.33 14.75 -5.80
C ASP A 167 -8.86 14.65 -5.92
N TYR A 168 -9.54 15.76 -6.24
CA TYR A 168 -10.99 15.81 -6.35
C TYR A 168 -11.41 15.69 -7.80
N ASP A 169 -12.43 14.88 -8.08
CA ASP A 169 -13.10 14.91 -9.38
C ASP A 169 -14.45 15.63 -9.21
N VAL A 170 -14.71 16.69 -9.97
CA VAL A 170 -16.04 17.33 -10.01
C VAL A 170 -16.86 16.86 -11.21
N TRP A 171 -18.01 16.24 -10.92
CA TRP A 171 -18.99 15.82 -11.91
C TRP A 171 -20.19 16.76 -11.93
N ILE A 172 -20.56 17.31 -13.09
CA ILE A 172 -21.69 18.23 -13.23
C ILE A 172 -22.79 17.66 -14.13
N ASP A 173 -24.05 17.84 -13.73
CA ASP A 173 -25.20 17.64 -14.61
C ASP A 173 -25.42 18.91 -15.44
N THR A 174 -25.14 18.85 -16.74
CA THR A 174 -25.27 20.01 -17.63
C THR A 174 -26.69 20.54 -17.76
N ASN A 175 -27.72 19.75 -17.39
CA ASN A 175 -29.11 20.16 -17.50
C ASN A 175 -29.60 20.91 -16.25
N THR A 176 -29.07 20.56 -15.07
CA THR A 176 -29.55 21.09 -13.78
C THR A 176 -28.53 21.94 -13.05
N GLY A 177 -27.25 21.85 -13.42
CA GLY A 177 -26.13 22.49 -12.72
C GLY A 177 -25.78 21.79 -11.40
N GLU A 178 -26.37 20.65 -11.08
CA GLU A 178 -26.05 19.90 -9.85
C GLU A 178 -24.65 19.28 -9.96
N THR A 179 -23.83 19.48 -8.93
CA THR A 179 -22.45 18.99 -8.87
C THR A 179 -22.28 17.86 -7.86
N PHE A 180 -21.39 16.94 -8.19
CA PHE A 180 -21.03 15.79 -7.37
C PHE A 180 -19.50 15.73 -7.28
N ILE A 181 -18.97 15.98 -6.09
CA ILE A 181 -17.53 16.01 -5.82
C ILE A 181 -17.10 14.66 -5.26
N GLU A 182 -16.12 14.02 -5.89
CA GLU A 182 -15.57 12.73 -5.45
C GLU A 182 -14.11 12.88 -5.00
N LYS A 183 -13.81 12.44 -3.77
CA LYS A 183 -12.47 12.56 -3.15
C LYS A 183 -11.57 11.34 -3.41
N TYR A 184 -10.44 11.51 -4.08
CA TYR A 184 -9.40 10.50 -4.31
C TYR A 184 -8.14 10.78 -3.49
N LYS A 185 -7.31 9.74 -3.30
CA LYS A 185 -6.05 9.89 -2.57
C LYS A 185 -5.00 10.45 -3.53
N GLY A 186 -4.39 11.57 -3.18
CA GLY A 186 -3.32 12.19 -3.96
C GLY A 186 -1.99 11.43 -3.87
N TYR A 187 -0.99 11.99 -4.57
CA TYR A 187 0.35 11.42 -4.71
C TYR A 187 1.19 11.50 -3.44
N LEU A 188 1.03 12.58 -2.66
CA LEU A 188 1.73 12.81 -1.40
C LEU A 188 0.83 12.47 -0.22
N SER A 189 1.42 11.90 0.83
CA SER A 189 0.70 11.78 2.10
C SER A 189 1.01 12.99 2.98
N ALA A 190 0.18 14.02 2.91
CA ALA A 190 0.15 15.06 3.92
C ALA A 190 -0.76 14.63 5.08
N LEU A 191 -0.44 15.11 6.28
CA LEU A 191 -1.21 14.74 7.49
C LEU A 191 -2.44 15.63 7.61
N GLU A 192 -3.49 15.08 8.21
CA GLU A 192 -4.68 15.84 8.57
C GLU A 192 -4.33 16.90 9.63
N CYS A 193 -4.69 18.14 9.34
CA CYS A 193 -4.51 19.26 10.24
C CYS A 193 -5.49 19.18 11.41
N ASP A 194 -4.96 19.20 12.63
CA ASP A 194 -5.75 19.18 13.88
C ASP A 194 -6.58 20.45 14.11
N ARG A 195 -6.34 21.50 13.31
CA ARG A 195 -7.08 22.78 13.38
C ARG A 195 -8.16 22.88 12.31
N CYS A 196 -7.83 22.65 11.05
CA CYS A 196 -8.75 22.87 9.92
C CYS A 196 -9.31 21.60 9.29
N GLY A 197 -8.88 20.41 9.68
CA GLY A 197 -9.38 19.12 9.17
C GLY A 197 -8.89 18.73 7.77
N PHE A 198 -8.28 19.65 7.03
CA PHE A 198 -7.69 19.36 5.72
C PHE A 198 -6.35 18.62 5.82
N GLN A 199 -6.06 17.75 4.85
CA GLN A 199 -4.83 16.96 4.72
C GLN A 199 -3.67 17.79 4.17
N THR A 200 -3.37 18.92 4.81
CA THR A 200 -2.42 19.92 4.30
C THR A 200 -1.16 20.09 5.16
N LEU A 201 -0.99 19.31 6.25
CA LEU A 201 0.24 19.33 7.04
C LEU A 201 1.39 18.66 6.30
N LYS A 202 2.29 19.48 5.75
CA LYS A 202 3.56 19.05 5.16
C LYS A 202 4.71 19.22 6.15
N LEU A 203 5.73 18.39 6.05
CA LEU A 203 6.97 18.55 6.82
C LEU A 203 7.67 19.82 6.35
N GLN A 204 8.00 20.73 7.26
CA GLN A 204 8.66 22.00 6.94
C GLN A 204 10.10 22.02 7.42
N LYS A 205 10.36 21.47 8.62
CA LYS A 205 11.69 21.47 9.23
C LYS A 205 11.89 20.18 10.01
N GLU A 206 13.10 19.65 9.95
CA GLU A 206 13.59 18.62 10.86
C GLU A 206 14.76 19.17 11.66
N GLU A 207 14.76 18.93 12.97
CA GLU A 207 15.80 19.35 13.88
C GLU A 207 16.22 18.19 14.76
N VAL A 208 17.50 17.84 14.74
CA VAL A 208 18.05 16.78 15.60
C VAL A 208 18.21 17.35 17.01
N LEU A 209 17.35 16.93 17.94
CA LEU A 209 17.45 17.32 19.35
C LEU A 209 18.57 16.57 20.06
N GLN A 210 18.71 15.27 19.73
CA GLN A 210 19.76 14.42 20.26
C GLN A 210 20.27 13.51 19.13
N PRO A 211 21.57 13.53 18.81
CA PRO A 211 22.12 12.62 17.81
C PRO A 211 22.11 11.18 18.34
N ALA A 212 21.79 10.22 17.47
CA ALA A 212 21.86 8.81 17.83
C ALA A 212 23.32 8.37 18.05
N SER A 213 23.59 7.71 19.17
CA SER A 213 24.89 7.12 19.49
C SER A 213 24.86 5.60 19.33
N ALA A 214 25.98 4.92 19.55
CA ALA A 214 26.02 3.45 19.55
C ALA A 214 25.19 2.84 20.70
N PHE A 215 24.99 3.60 21.78
CA PHE A 215 24.39 3.13 23.03
C PHE A 215 23.02 3.74 23.32
N GLU A 216 22.71 4.89 22.73
CA GLU A 216 21.49 5.64 22.98
C GLU A 216 20.78 5.98 21.67
N ASP A 217 19.45 5.92 21.70
CA ASP A 217 18.62 6.39 20.61
C ASP A 217 18.78 7.91 20.48
N GLY A 218 18.72 8.41 19.25
CA GLY A 218 18.62 9.84 18.99
C GLY A 218 17.18 10.33 19.14
N GLU A 219 16.99 11.64 19.14
CA GLU A 219 15.68 12.29 19.12
C GLU A 219 15.66 13.35 18.01
N LEU A 220 14.65 13.29 17.16
CA LEU A 220 14.40 14.21 16.05
C LEU A 220 13.09 14.95 16.32
N LEU A 221 13.09 16.27 16.19
CA LEU A 221 11.89 17.10 16.15
C LEU A 221 11.51 17.35 14.70
N LYS A 222 10.34 16.83 14.30
CA LYS A 222 9.72 17.15 13.01
C LYS A 222 8.70 18.26 13.20
N GLU A 223 8.85 19.36 12.48
CA GLU A 223 7.90 20.45 12.42
C GLU A 223 7.10 20.36 11.12
N TYR A 224 5.80 20.22 11.25
CA TYR A 224 4.85 20.19 10.14
C TYR A 224 4.10 21.52 10.09
N LYS A 225 3.91 22.08 8.90
CA LYS A 225 3.13 23.28 8.68
C LYS A 225 1.99 23.00 7.71
N CYS A 226 0.81 23.47 8.08
CA CYS A 226 -0.39 23.38 7.26
C CYS A 226 -0.31 24.47 6.19
N SER A 227 -0.37 24.09 4.91
CA SER A 227 -0.37 25.05 3.80
C SER A 227 -1.60 25.97 3.82
N TYR A 228 -2.75 25.45 4.28
CA TYR A 228 -4.00 26.19 4.33
C TYR A 228 -4.07 27.18 5.51
N CYS A 229 -4.19 26.69 6.75
CA CYS A 229 -4.42 27.56 7.91
C CYS A 229 -3.13 28.01 8.64
N GLY A 230 -1.96 27.66 8.12
CA GLY A 230 -0.65 28.01 8.70
C GLY A 230 -0.33 27.34 10.05
N ARG A 231 -1.17 26.41 10.54
CA ARG A 231 -0.96 25.67 11.79
C ARG A 231 0.38 24.93 11.76
N ILE A 232 1.17 25.11 12.81
CA ILE A 232 2.44 24.39 13.02
C ILE A 232 2.21 23.28 14.06
N ARG A 233 2.58 22.04 13.70
CA ARG A 233 2.54 20.86 14.56
C ARG A 233 3.94 20.29 14.70
N ARG A 234 4.41 20.12 15.93
CA ARG A 234 5.71 19.51 16.20
C ARG A 234 5.54 18.10 16.72
N LYS A 235 6.33 17.16 16.21
CA LYS A 235 6.35 15.76 16.64
C LYS A 235 7.78 15.32 16.92
N LYS A 236 8.01 14.81 18.12
CA LYS A 236 9.27 14.14 18.47
C LYS A 236 9.25 12.71 17.94
N VAL A 237 10.32 12.31 17.27
CA VAL A 237 10.53 10.98 16.68
C VAL A 237 11.84 10.44 17.22
N LYS A 238 11.80 9.24 17.82
CA LYS A 238 13.01 8.57 18.26
C LYS A 238 13.76 8.01 17.05
N LEU A 239 15.06 8.30 16.97
CA LEU A 239 15.97 7.74 15.99
C LEU A 239 16.62 6.51 16.62
N SER A 240 16.55 5.37 15.95
CA SER A 240 17.24 4.17 16.42
C SER A 240 18.75 4.40 16.53
N LYS A 241 19.37 3.77 17.52
CA LYS A 241 20.83 3.78 17.76
C LYS A 241 21.64 3.67 16.47
N ARG A 242 22.76 4.40 16.41
CA ARG A 242 23.70 4.34 15.31
C ARG A 242 24.45 3.02 15.35
N MET A 243 24.16 2.11 14.42
CA MET A 243 24.99 0.92 14.23
C MET A 243 26.37 1.35 13.70
N GLU A 244 27.45 0.95 14.38
CA GLU A 244 28.78 1.03 13.79
C GLU A 244 28.83 0.17 12.53
N ARG A 245 29.22 0.78 11.40
CA ARG A 245 29.48 0.05 10.17
C ARG A 245 30.71 -0.82 10.39
N ASP A 246 30.52 -2.14 10.44
CA ASP A 246 31.62 -3.08 10.30
C ASP A 246 32.28 -2.85 8.93
N LYS A 247 33.44 -2.20 8.92
CA LYS A 247 34.20 -1.84 7.71
C LYS A 247 34.72 -3.07 6.96
N THR A 248 34.55 -4.27 7.51
CA THR A 248 35.17 -5.50 6.99
C THR A 248 34.36 -6.16 5.85
N LYS A 249 33.13 -5.71 5.56
CA LYS A 249 32.36 -6.16 4.39
C LYS A 249 31.61 -5.01 3.72
N SER A 250 32.25 -4.34 2.76
CA SER A 250 31.52 -3.55 1.76
C SER A 250 30.86 -4.50 0.76
N ILE A 251 29.68 -5.02 1.10
CA ILE A 251 28.81 -5.64 0.10
C ILE A 251 28.17 -4.49 -0.65
N LEU A 252 28.40 -4.41 -1.96
CA LEU A 252 27.59 -3.57 -2.84
C LEU A 252 26.15 -4.08 -2.74
N ILE A 253 25.28 -3.26 -2.17
CA ILE A 253 23.86 -3.57 -2.11
C ILE A 253 23.28 -3.12 -3.44
N ASP A 254 22.99 -4.07 -4.33
CA ASP A 254 22.47 -3.78 -5.68
C ASP A 254 21.13 -3.01 -5.66
N ASN A 255 20.42 -2.99 -4.52
CA ASN A 255 19.23 -2.16 -4.33
C ASN A 255 19.08 -1.70 -2.85
N PRO A 256 19.65 -0.55 -2.46
CA PRO A 256 19.62 -0.05 -1.07
C PRO A 256 18.22 0.39 -0.60
N LEU A 257 17.25 0.48 -1.50
CA LEU A 257 15.88 0.92 -1.23
C LEU A 257 14.93 -0.25 -0.95
N SER A 258 15.36 -1.49 -1.17
CA SER A 258 14.43 -2.60 -1.37
C SER A 258 13.60 -3.05 -0.16
N LEU A 259 13.84 -2.62 1.10
CA LEU A 259 12.97 -3.01 2.24
C LEU A 259 13.31 -2.37 3.60
N ASP A 260 13.83 -1.15 3.66
CA ASP A 260 14.23 -0.61 4.98
C ASP A 260 13.07 0.07 5.74
N LYS A 261 12.51 -0.64 6.73
CA LYS A 261 11.54 -0.09 7.70
C LYS A 261 12.11 1.05 8.57
N ARG A 262 13.41 1.34 8.48
CA ARG A 262 14.08 2.44 9.18
C ARG A 262 14.06 3.75 8.39
N ILE A 263 13.70 3.71 7.10
CA ILE A 263 13.62 4.92 6.27
C ILE A 263 12.26 5.59 6.50
N ASN A 264 12.32 6.67 7.31
CA ASN A 264 11.16 7.48 7.69
C ASN A 264 10.93 8.69 6.77
N HIS A 265 11.83 8.92 5.80
CA HIS A 265 11.79 10.07 4.89
C HIS A 265 12.68 9.82 3.67
N VAL A 266 12.23 10.22 2.48
CA VAL A 266 13.00 10.21 1.24
C VAL A 266 12.84 11.57 0.57
N LYS A 267 13.96 12.21 0.23
CA LYS A 267 14.00 13.46 -0.55
C LYS A 267 14.63 13.16 -1.91
N ILE A 268 13.92 13.50 -2.98
CA ILE A 268 14.39 13.39 -4.36
C ILE A 268 14.53 14.80 -4.91
N GLU A 269 15.71 15.12 -5.42
CA GLU A 269 15.97 16.37 -6.12
C GLU A 269 16.22 16.03 -7.59
N ILE A 270 15.41 16.58 -8.48
CA ILE A 270 15.48 16.36 -9.92
C ILE A 270 15.98 17.64 -10.55
N HIS A 271 17.14 17.55 -11.20
CA HIS A 271 17.77 18.64 -11.93
C HIS A 271 17.39 18.52 -13.41
N SER A 272 16.69 19.52 -13.95
CA SER A 272 16.44 19.64 -15.39
C SER A 272 17.69 20.14 -16.11
N VAL A 273 17.78 19.87 -17.41
CA VAL A 273 18.83 20.40 -18.30
C VAL A 273 18.75 21.93 -18.39
N ASP A 274 17.57 22.49 -18.18
CA ASP A 274 17.30 23.93 -18.20
C ASP A 274 17.68 24.65 -16.89
N GLY A 275 18.25 23.92 -15.92
CA GLY A 275 18.73 24.48 -14.65
C GLY A 275 17.67 24.61 -13.56
N GLU A 276 16.43 24.14 -13.81
CA GLU A 276 15.40 24.04 -12.77
C GLU A 276 15.67 22.84 -11.85
N ASN A 277 15.60 23.09 -10.54
CA ASN A 277 15.72 22.05 -9.51
C ASN A 277 14.35 21.86 -8.84
N LYS A 278 13.76 20.67 -8.98
CA LYS A 278 12.51 20.33 -8.30
C LYS A 278 12.78 19.33 -7.18
N ILE A 279 12.31 19.68 -5.98
CA ILE A 279 12.49 18.88 -4.77
C ILE A 279 11.17 18.21 -4.40
N PHE A 280 11.19 16.89 -4.26
CA PHE A 280 10.06 16.07 -3.86
C PHE A 280 10.40 15.30 -2.58
N GLU A 281 9.47 15.30 -1.63
CA GLU A 281 9.68 14.70 -0.31
C GLU A 281 8.59 13.68 0.01
N PHE A 282 9.00 12.50 0.46
CA PHE A 282 8.15 11.33 0.66
C PHE A 282 8.32 10.79 2.08
N GLN A 283 7.23 10.33 2.69
CA GLN A 283 7.23 9.81 4.07
C GLN A 283 7.82 8.40 4.16
N ASN A 284 7.97 7.70 3.04
CA ASN A 284 8.56 6.37 2.97
C ASN A 284 9.05 6.07 1.53
N ILE A 285 9.85 5.01 1.41
CA ILE A 285 10.44 4.57 0.14
C ILE A 285 9.36 4.21 -0.89
N GLN A 286 8.27 3.57 -0.48
CA GLN A 286 7.23 3.12 -1.40
C GLN A 286 6.59 4.29 -2.16
N GLN A 287 6.41 5.44 -1.50
CA GLN A 287 5.89 6.65 -2.11
C GLN A 287 6.86 7.25 -3.12
N ALA A 288 8.15 7.33 -2.75
CA ALA A 288 9.19 7.82 -3.63
C ALA A 288 9.33 6.95 -4.90
N GLU A 289 9.27 5.63 -4.76
CA GLU A 289 9.32 4.69 -5.88
C GLU A 289 8.11 4.82 -6.81
N ASN A 290 6.90 5.01 -6.26
CA ASN A 290 5.70 5.19 -7.06
C ASN A 290 5.77 6.51 -7.86
N PHE A 291 6.20 7.60 -7.21
CA PHE A 291 6.41 8.88 -7.87
C PHE A 291 7.40 8.76 -9.03
N LEU A 292 8.58 8.16 -8.81
CA LEU A 292 9.59 8.01 -9.85
C LEU A 292 9.15 7.15 -11.04
N LYS A 293 8.23 6.19 -10.86
CA LYS A 293 7.70 5.37 -11.96
C LYS A 293 6.75 6.12 -12.87
N GLU A 294 6.08 7.14 -12.34
CA GLU A 294 5.07 7.92 -13.05
C GLU A 294 5.54 9.34 -13.39
N PHE A 295 6.73 9.71 -12.92
CA PHE A 295 7.30 11.03 -13.11
C PHE A 295 7.56 11.32 -14.60
N ASP A 296 6.97 12.42 -15.06
CA ASP A 296 7.04 12.93 -16.42
C ASP A 296 7.24 14.44 -16.33
N PHE A 297 8.34 14.95 -16.86
CA PHE A 297 8.78 16.35 -16.64
C PHE A 297 7.78 17.35 -17.24
N ASP A 298 7.21 17.03 -18.40
CA ASP A 298 6.34 17.92 -19.17
C ASP A 298 5.01 18.19 -18.42
N LYS A 299 4.51 17.20 -17.68
CA LYS A 299 3.31 17.34 -16.83
C LYS A 299 3.54 18.19 -15.58
N VAL A 300 4.78 18.29 -15.13
CA VAL A 300 5.14 19.06 -13.93
C VAL A 300 5.37 20.54 -14.29
N GLU A 301 5.71 20.85 -15.53
CA GLU A 301 5.80 22.23 -16.03
C GLU A 301 4.43 22.87 -16.27
N GLU A 302 3.46 22.15 -16.84
CA GLU A 302 2.08 22.66 -16.99
C GLU A 302 1.46 23.08 -15.65
N ASN A 303 1.74 22.32 -14.59
CA ASN A 303 1.26 22.63 -13.24
C ASN A 303 2.05 23.75 -12.53
N HIS A 304 3.32 23.98 -12.92
CA HIS A 304 4.15 25.04 -12.34
C HIS A 304 3.99 26.38 -13.08
N ALA A 305 3.67 26.36 -14.38
CA ALA A 305 3.39 27.55 -15.19
C ALA A 305 2.11 28.30 -14.72
N LYS A 306 1.16 27.60 -14.09
CA LYS A 306 0.03 28.22 -13.37
C LYS A 306 0.47 29.10 -12.18
N PHE A 307 1.68 28.94 -11.65
CA PHE A 307 2.14 29.60 -10.42
C PHE A 307 2.94 30.91 -10.63
N HIS A 308 3.36 31.22 -11.86
CA HIS A 308 4.11 32.46 -12.15
C HIS A 308 3.47 33.33 -13.24
N GLY A 309 2.23 33.01 -13.64
CA GLY A 309 1.38 33.86 -14.47
C GLY A 309 0.49 34.79 -13.64
N ASN A 310 1.10 35.64 -12.81
CA ASN A 310 0.63 36.98 -12.41
C ASN A 310 1.70 37.66 -11.53
#